data_AF-A0A250E9C9-F1
#
_entry.id   AF-A0A250E9C9-F1
#
_cell.length_a   1.000
_cell.length_b   1.000
_cell.length_c   1.000
_cell.angle_alpha   90.00
_cell.angle_beta   90.00
_cell.angle_gamma   90.00
#
_symmetry.space_group_name_H-M   'P 1'
#
loop_
_entity.id
_entity.type
_entity.pdbx_description
1 polymer ?
#
loop_
_entity_poly.entity_id
_entity_poly.type
_entity_poly.pdbx_seq_one_letter_code
_entity_poly.pdbx_strand_id
1 'polypeptide(L)'
;MKIIDTENGDFLLIDNIIINKTTTYSELRNLFHNNEYWEVGTGSFWIYFQDIIVENQKFYADICFKGEQLHMIIFGFRGIYEKAFSWEDFDEKIELQKKKSYEKWLIKTLGDTEFPWGKINAFYNPKSFFAGMVLTYNQ
;
A
#
# COMPACT_ATOMS: atom_id res chain seq x y z
N MET A 1 12.90 -2.11 11.77
CA MET A 1 12.37 -3.16 10.86
C MET A 1 11.63 -2.42 9.79
N LYS A 2 11.98 -2.62 8.51
CA LYS A 2 11.39 -1.84 7.42
C LYS A 2 10.05 -2.47 7.01
N ILE A 3 9.13 -1.64 6.50
CA ILE A 3 7.84 -2.12 5.98
C ILE A 3 8.00 -2.94 4.71
N ILE A 4 9.10 -2.73 3.97
CA ILE A 4 9.46 -3.52 2.80
C ILE A 4 10.91 -3.96 2.93
N ASP A 5 11.15 -5.24 2.70
CA ASP A 5 12.47 -5.82 2.54
C ASP A 5 12.97 -5.58 1.11
N THR A 6 14.12 -4.90 0.97
CA THR A 6 14.70 -4.56 -0.33
C THR A 6 15.33 -5.74 -1.05
N GLU A 7 15.69 -6.82 -0.34
CA GLU A 7 16.33 -8.00 -0.93
C GLU A 7 15.33 -8.88 -1.69
N ASN A 8 14.13 -9.04 -1.16
CA ASN A 8 13.15 -10.00 -1.69
C ASN A 8 11.75 -9.40 -1.99
N GLY A 9 11.48 -8.18 -1.56
CA GLY A 9 10.20 -7.49 -1.77
C GLY A 9 9.12 -7.83 -0.77
N ASP A 10 9.43 -8.55 0.30
CA ASP A 10 8.49 -8.89 1.35
C ASP A 10 7.92 -7.61 1.99
N PHE A 11 6.59 -7.51 2.01
CA PHE A 11 5.85 -6.44 2.66
C PHE A 11 5.41 -6.88 4.04
N LEU A 12 5.87 -6.19 5.08
CA LEU A 12 5.44 -6.41 6.45
C LEU A 12 4.07 -5.78 6.68
N LEU A 13 3.05 -6.61 6.88
CA LEU A 13 1.68 -6.16 7.09
C LEU A 13 1.41 -5.80 8.55
N ILE A 14 1.60 -6.73 9.47
CA ILE A 14 1.48 -6.57 10.92
C ILE A 14 2.49 -7.52 11.56
N ASP A 15 2.71 -7.44 12.88
CA ASP A 15 3.67 -8.27 13.60
C ASP A 15 3.63 -9.75 13.12
N ASN A 16 4.74 -10.17 12.48
CA ASN A 16 5.00 -11.49 11.92
C ASN A 16 4.15 -11.94 10.71
N ILE A 17 3.36 -11.05 10.08
CA ILE A 17 2.65 -11.35 8.84
C ILE A 17 3.34 -10.65 7.67
N ILE A 18 3.87 -11.46 6.76
CA ILE A 18 4.56 -11.03 5.54
C ILE A 18 3.67 -11.32 4.33
N ILE A 19 3.62 -10.35 3.41
CA ILE A 19 2.95 -10.47 2.13
C ILE A 19 3.99 -10.34 1.03
N ASN A 20 3.96 -11.28 0.09
CA ASN A 20 4.86 -11.28 -1.05
C ASN A 20 4.15 -11.81 -2.29
N LYS A 21 4.88 -11.89 -3.40
CA LYS A 21 4.32 -12.31 -4.70
C LYS A 21 3.60 -13.68 -4.69
N THR A 22 3.90 -14.54 -3.71
CA THR A 22 3.27 -15.87 -3.59
C THR A 22 2.05 -15.90 -2.69
N THR A 23 1.83 -14.84 -1.89
CA THR A 23 0.63 -14.71 -1.05
C THR A 23 -0.62 -14.73 -1.93
N THR A 24 -1.56 -15.60 -1.58
CA THR A 24 -2.84 -15.72 -2.29
C THR A 24 -3.97 -14.97 -1.59
N TYR A 25 -5.02 -14.65 -2.35
CA TYR A 25 -6.21 -14.00 -1.80
C TYR A 25 -6.85 -14.88 -0.72
N SER A 26 -7.02 -16.17 -1.02
CA SER A 26 -7.63 -17.13 -0.11
C SER A 26 -6.84 -17.30 1.19
N GLU A 27 -5.51 -17.41 1.12
CA GLU A 27 -4.66 -17.45 2.34
C GLU A 27 -4.85 -16.21 3.21
N LEU A 28 -4.79 -15.02 2.60
CA LEU A 28 -4.88 -13.77 3.33
C LEU A 28 -6.29 -13.54 3.91
N ARG A 29 -7.35 -13.91 3.17
CA ARG A 29 -8.74 -13.87 3.67
C ARG A 29 -8.96 -14.82 4.83
N ASN A 30 -8.36 -16.02 4.82
CA ASN A 30 -8.50 -16.97 5.93
C ASN A 30 -7.86 -16.42 7.21
N LEU A 31 -6.68 -15.80 7.10
CA LEU A 31 -6.01 -15.15 8.23
C LEU A 31 -6.79 -13.94 8.76
N PHE A 32 -7.39 -13.16 7.86
CA PHE A 32 -8.10 -11.92 8.19
C PHE A 32 -9.58 -11.95 7.78
N HIS A 33 -10.32 -12.96 8.26
CA HIS A 33 -11.70 -13.19 7.81
C HIS A 33 -12.64 -12.01 8.12
N ASN A 34 -12.37 -11.24 9.18
CA ASN A 34 -13.16 -10.07 9.60
C ASN A 34 -12.72 -8.75 8.96
N ASN A 35 -11.64 -8.71 8.18
CA ASN A 35 -11.23 -7.46 7.54
C ASN A 35 -12.22 -7.04 6.46
N GLU A 36 -12.33 -5.72 6.28
CA GLU A 36 -13.03 -5.15 5.14
C GLU A 36 -12.36 -5.62 3.84
N TYR A 37 -13.20 -5.99 2.88
CA TYR A 37 -12.77 -6.46 1.57
C TYR A 37 -13.77 -6.00 0.52
N TRP A 38 -13.32 -5.96 -0.73
CA TRP A 38 -14.18 -5.65 -1.86
C TRP A 38 -13.89 -6.54 -3.05
N GLU A 39 -14.93 -7.24 -3.52
CA GLU A 39 -14.89 -8.01 -4.77
C GLU A 39 -15.53 -7.16 -5.87
N VAL A 40 -14.72 -6.69 -6.81
CA VAL A 40 -15.14 -5.70 -7.81
C VAL A 40 -16.08 -6.32 -8.87
N GLY A 41 -16.16 -7.65 -8.95
CA GLY A 41 -16.91 -8.38 -9.98
C GLY A 41 -16.18 -8.51 -11.32
N THR A 42 -14.96 -7.97 -11.42
CA THR A 42 -14.09 -8.04 -12.62
C THR A 42 -12.94 -9.03 -12.48
N GLY A 43 -12.95 -9.84 -11.41
CA GLY A 43 -11.83 -10.71 -11.04
C GLY A 43 -10.75 -10.01 -10.18
N SER A 44 -10.95 -8.75 -9.82
CA SER A 44 -10.13 -8.03 -8.85
C SER A 44 -10.73 -8.13 -7.44
N PHE A 45 -9.87 -8.42 -6.47
CA PHE A 45 -10.23 -8.55 -5.05
C PHE A 45 -9.35 -7.62 -4.22
N TRP A 46 -9.94 -6.90 -3.28
CA TRP A 46 -9.25 -5.99 -2.38
C TRP A 46 -9.43 -6.42 -0.93
N ILE A 47 -8.37 -6.33 -0.14
CA ILE A 47 -8.44 -6.46 1.32
C ILE A 47 -7.78 -5.22 1.93
N TYR A 48 -8.47 -4.60 2.89
CA TYR A 48 -8.06 -3.34 3.48
C TYR A 48 -7.49 -3.54 4.87
N PHE A 49 -6.36 -2.90 5.13
CA PHE A 49 -5.67 -2.93 6.41
C PHE A 49 -5.43 -1.52 6.90
N GLN A 50 -5.78 -1.34 8.17
CA GLN A 50 -5.74 -0.06 8.84
C GLN A 50 -4.81 -0.20 10.05
N ASP A 51 -4.02 0.83 10.34
CA ASP A 51 -3.11 0.88 11.51
C ASP A 51 -1.94 -0.13 11.47
N ILE A 52 -1.27 -0.28 10.33
CA ILE A 52 0.01 -0.98 10.23
C ILE A 52 1.10 -0.12 10.91
N ILE A 53 1.76 -0.61 11.95
CA ILE A 53 2.75 0.17 12.70
C ILE A 53 4.16 -0.29 12.36
N VAL A 54 4.97 0.60 11.79
CA VAL A 54 6.39 0.35 11.48
C VAL A 54 7.21 1.55 11.93
N GLU A 55 8.22 1.33 12.78
CA GLU A 55 9.16 2.37 13.25
C GLU A 55 8.44 3.63 13.80
N ASN A 56 7.39 3.42 14.60
CA ASN A 56 6.51 4.45 15.17
C ASN A 56 5.68 5.26 14.15
N GLN A 57 5.65 4.85 12.89
CA GLN A 57 4.77 5.40 11.87
C GLN A 57 3.60 4.44 11.60
N LYS A 58 2.39 4.98 11.53
CA LYS A 58 1.19 4.26 11.11
C LYS A 58 1.00 4.32 9.60
N PHE A 59 0.57 3.22 9.02
CA PHE A 59 0.23 3.08 7.62
C PHE A 59 -1.16 2.45 7.44
N TYR A 60 -1.77 2.72 6.29
CA TYR A 60 -2.80 1.84 5.73
C TYR A 60 -2.19 1.02 4.60
N ALA A 61 -2.78 -0.13 4.28
CA ALA A 61 -2.47 -0.87 3.06
C ALA A 61 -3.73 -1.51 2.46
N ASP A 62 -3.85 -1.36 1.15
CA ASP A 62 -4.91 -1.91 0.31
C ASP A 62 -4.27 -2.93 -0.62
N ILE A 63 -4.68 -4.19 -0.48
CA ILE A 63 -4.01 -5.31 -1.12
C ILE A 63 -4.89 -5.81 -2.24
N CYS A 64 -4.41 -5.64 -3.47
CA CYS A 64 -5.14 -5.99 -4.67
C CYS A 64 -4.66 -7.33 -5.21
N PHE A 65 -5.60 -8.25 -5.44
CA PHE A 65 -5.40 -9.51 -6.11
C PHE A 65 -6.15 -9.52 -7.44
N LYS A 66 -5.61 -10.25 -8.42
CA LYS A 66 -6.33 -10.70 -9.62
C LYS A 66 -6.50 -12.21 -9.54
N GLY A 67 -7.73 -12.67 -9.27
CA GLY A 67 -7.93 -14.05 -8.81
C GLY A 67 -7.14 -14.30 -7.52
N GLU A 68 -6.34 -15.37 -7.51
CA GLU A 68 -5.47 -15.73 -6.37
C GLU A 68 -4.07 -15.10 -6.45
N GLN A 69 -3.77 -14.28 -7.45
CA GLN A 69 -2.43 -13.70 -7.62
C GLN A 69 -2.37 -12.28 -7.08
N LEU A 70 -1.36 -12.00 -6.24
CA LEU A 70 -1.09 -10.64 -5.78
C LEU A 70 -0.74 -9.73 -6.97
N HIS A 71 -1.55 -8.70 -7.18
CA HIS A 71 -1.39 -7.77 -8.28
C HIS A 71 -0.59 -6.53 -7.87
N MET A 72 -0.97 -5.90 -6.76
CA MET A 72 -0.29 -4.74 -6.22
C MET A 72 -0.68 -4.50 -4.77
N ILE A 73 0.16 -3.76 -4.05
CA ILE A 73 -0.14 -3.24 -2.72
C ILE A 73 -0.11 -1.71 -2.80
N ILE A 74 -1.21 -1.06 -2.46
CA ILE A 74 -1.25 0.40 -2.29
C ILE A 74 -1.15 0.68 -0.80
N PHE A 75 -0.28 1.60 -0.39
CA PHE A 75 -0.10 1.93 1.02
C PHE A 75 0.29 3.39 1.19
N GLY A 76 0.14 3.91 2.40
CA GLY A 76 0.45 5.31 2.68
C GLY A 76 0.40 5.63 4.17
N PHE A 77 0.79 6.85 4.53
CA PHE A 77 0.83 7.27 5.92
C PHE A 77 -0.58 7.47 6.44
N ARG A 78 -0.78 7.04 7.68
CA ARG A 78 -1.99 7.33 8.45
C ARG A 78 -1.67 8.30 9.59
N GLY A 79 -2.62 9.17 9.93
CA GLY A 79 -2.49 10.16 11.01
C GLY A 79 -1.60 11.38 10.74
N ILE A 80 -0.78 11.41 9.69
CA ILE A 80 0.03 12.60 9.31
C ILE A 80 -0.82 13.64 8.56
N TYR A 81 -1.77 13.17 7.74
CA TYR A 81 -2.56 14.00 6.85
C TYR A 81 -4.07 13.95 7.14
N GLU A 82 -4.46 13.36 8.27
CA GLU A 82 -5.85 13.27 8.69
C GLU A 82 -6.31 14.62 9.25
N LYS A 83 -6.90 15.45 8.39
CA LYS A 83 -8.05 16.25 8.80
C LYS A 83 -9.30 15.49 8.38
N ALA A 84 -10.43 15.72 9.04
CA ALA A 84 -11.71 15.19 8.59
C ALA A 84 -11.90 15.55 7.11
N PHE A 85 -11.86 14.55 6.23
CA PHE A 85 -11.94 14.76 4.80
C PHE A 85 -13.39 15.10 4.43
N SER A 86 -13.63 16.30 3.91
CA SER A 86 -14.83 16.62 3.15
C SER A 86 -14.42 16.88 1.70
N TRP A 87 -15.31 16.61 0.74
CA TRP A 87 -15.08 16.97 -0.66
C TRP A 87 -14.86 18.48 -0.85
N GLU A 88 -15.38 19.30 0.07
CA GLU A 88 -15.22 20.75 0.09
C GLU A 88 -13.82 21.18 0.57
N ASP A 89 -13.15 20.32 1.34
CA ASP A 89 -11.79 20.53 1.87
C ASP A 89 -10.70 19.93 0.96
N PHE A 90 -11.06 19.38 -0.21
CA PHE A 90 -10.10 18.85 -1.16
C PHE A 90 -9.22 19.98 -1.73
N ASP A 91 -7.90 19.79 -1.61
CA ASP A 91 -6.89 20.64 -2.26
C ASP A 91 -5.88 19.74 -2.96
N GLU A 92 -5.86 19.80 -4.30
CA GLU A 92 -4.91 19.07 -5.14
C GLU A 92 -3.45 19.36 -4.74
N LYS A 93 -3.14 20.56 -4.24
CA LYS A 93 -1.79 20.89 -3.75
C LYS A 93 -1.39 20.03 -2.56
N ILE A 94 -2.35 19.67 -1.69
CA ILE A 94 -2.10 18.78 -0.55
C ILE A 94 -1.76 17.37 -1.05
N GLU A 95 -2.52 16.81 -2.00
CA GLU A 95 -2.22 15.49 -2.56
C GLU A 95 -0.89 15.44 -3.31
N LEU A 96 -0.56 16.49 -4.06
CA LEU A 96 0.76 16.62 -4.70
C LEU A 96 1.88 16.76 -3.66
N GLN A 97 1.62 17.42 -2.53
CA GLN A 97 2.57 17.49 -1.41
C GLN A 97 2.73 16.13 -0.72
N LYS A 98 1.65 15.37 -0.52
CA LYS A 98 1.68 13.99 -0.02
C LYS A 98 2.54 13.11 -0.91
N LYS A 99 2.33 13.15 -2.23
CA LYS A 99 3.16 12.44 -3.21
C LYS A 99 4.65 12.76 -3.02
N LYS A 100 5.02 14.05 -2.94
CA LYS A 100 6.42 14.47 -2.71
C LYS A 100 6.97 13.94 -1.39
N SER A 101 6.17 13.89 -0.34
CA SER A 101 6.58 13.30 0.94
C SER A 101 6.79 11.79 0.84
N TYR A 102 5.93 11.08 0.11
CA TYR A 102 6.11 9.65 -0.16
C TYR A 102 7.38 9.37 -0.95
N GLU A 103 7.67 10.14 -2.02
CA GLU A 103 8.91 10.02 -2.78
C GLU A 103 10.14 10.17 -1.88
N LYS A 104 10.17 11.22 -1.06
CA LYS A 104 11.26 11.46 -0.11
C LYS A 104 11.42 10.33 0.90
N TRP A 105 10.30 9.81 1.41
CA TRP A 105 10.32 8.72 2.38
C TRP A 105 10.78 7.41 1.74
N LEU A 106 10.34 7.08 0.52
CA LEU A 106 10.80 5.90 -0.22
C LEU A 106 12.30 5.93 -0.45
N ILE A 107 12.83 7.03 -0.99
CA ILE A 107 14.27 7.20 -1.21
C ILE A 107 15.05 7.08 0.10
N LYS A 108 14.57 7.71 1.17
CA LYS A 108 15.22 7.63 2.49
C LYS A 108 15.21 6.22 3.07
N THR A 109 14.13 5.46 2.86
CA THR A 109 13.90 4.16 3.52
C THR A 109 14.54 3.01 2.74
N LEU A 110 14.43 3.04 1.42
CA LEU A 110 14.79 1.94 0.53
C LEU A 110 16.09 2.20 -0.25
N GLY A 111 16.48 3.47 -0.45
CA GLY A 111 17.63 3.85 -1.26
C GLY A 111 17.37 3.79 -2.77
N ASP A 112 16.60 2.80 -3.22
CA ASP A 112 16.14 2.61 -4.60
C ASP A 112 14.63 2.37 -4.65
N THR A 113 14.05 2.44 -5.84
CA THR A 113 12.63 2.21 -6.14
C THR A 113 12.41 1.11 -7.17
N GLU A 114 13.46 0.65 -7.84
CA GLU A 114 13.43 -0.47 -8.79
C GLU A 114 14.32 -1.61 -8.28
N PHE A 115 13.78 -2.83 -8.28
CA PHE A 115 14.42 -4.00 -7.73
C PHE A 115 14.24 -5.22 -8.66
N PRO A 116 15.07 -6.26 -8.57
CA PRO A 116 14.91 -7.46 -9.39
C PRO A 116 13.56 -8.17 -9.20
N TRP A 117 12.92 -8.02 -8.04
CA TRP A 117 11.62 -8.62 -7.73
C TRP A 117 10.43 -7.72 -8.09
N GLY A 118 10.63 -6.43 -8.38
CA GLY A 118 9.54 -5.48 -8.60
C GLY A 118 9.94 -4.02 -8.48
N LYS A 119 8.95 -3.15 -8.26
CA LYS A 119 9.17 -1.70 -8.12
C LYS A 119 8.17 -1.09 -7.15
N ILE A 120 8.57 0.04 -6.57
CA ILE A 120 7.75 0.82 -5.65
C ILE A 120 7.80 2.28 -6.06
N ASN A 121 6.65 2.93 -6.17
CA ASN A 121 6.58 4.34 -6.55
C ASN A 121 5.52 5.09 -5.76
N ALA A 122 5.73 6.38 -5.57
CA ALA A 122 4.67 7.28 -5.14
C ALA A 122 3.88 7.78 -6.37
N PHE A 123 2.56 7.87 -6.22
CA PHE A 123 1.69 8.33 -7.29
C PHE A 123 0.66 9.34 -6.77
N TYR A 124 0.06 10.06 -7.71
CA TYR A 124 -1.17 10.82 -7.52
C TYR A 124 -2.10 10.44 -8.68
N ASN A 125 -3.32 10.03 -8.34
CA ASN A 125 -4.34 9.70 -9.33
C ASN A 125 -5.35 10.86 -9.43
N PRO A 126 -5.39 11.61 -10.53
CA PRO A 126 -6.29 12.75 -10.68
C PRO A 126 -7.77 12.35 -10.77
N LYS A 127 -8.08 11.07 -11.05
CA LYS A 127 -9.48 10.60 -11.12
C LYS A 127 -10.07 10.32 -9.74
N SER A 128 -9.24 9.84 -8.82
CA SER A 128 -9.64 9.53 -7.45
C SER A 128 -9.14 10.56 -6.44
N PHE A 129 -8.46 11.61 -6.91
CA PHE A 129 -7.91 12.69 -6.09
C PHE A 129 -7.09 12.19 -4.89
N PHE A 130 -6.30 11.15 -5.13
CA PHE A 130 -5.61 10.41 -4.07
C PHE A 130 -4.14 10.21 -4.44
N ALA A 131 -3.27 10.51 -3.48
CA ALA A 131 -1.87 10.15 -3.51
C ALA A 131 -1.57 8.99 -2.56
N GLY A 132 -0.70 8.08 -3.01
CA GLY A 132 -0.26 6.92 -2.24
C GLY A 132 1.08 6.40 -2.76
N MET A 133 1.53 5.30 -2.16
CA MET A 133 2.62 4.49 -2.66
C MET A 133 2.04 3.20 -3.22
N VAL A 134 2.65 2.70 -4.29
CA VAL A 134 2.27 1.44 -4.92
C VAL A 134 3.48 0.54 -5.04
N LEU A 135 3.35 -0.69 -4.55
CA LEU A 135 4.29 -1.79 -4.72
C LEU A 135 3.72 -2.77 -5.74
N THR A 136 4.50 -3.09 -6.77
CA THR A 136 4.18 -4.07 -7.80
C THR A 136 5.33 -5.05 -7.99
N TYR A 137 5.02 -6.33 -8.13
CA TYR A 137 6.00 -7.38 -8.39
C TYR A 137 6.14 -7.64 -9.89
N ASN A 138 7.32 -8.12 -10.31
CA ASN A 138 7.54 -8.58 -11.67
C ASN A 138 6.72 -9.85 -11.93
N GLN A 139 6.17 -9.97 -13.15
CA GLN A 139 5.45 -11.17 -13.61
C GLN A 139 6.40 -12.27 -14.07
#